data_AF-F8AF08-F1
#
_entry.id   AF-F8AF08-F1
#
_cell.length_a   1.000
_cell.length_b   1.000
_cell.length_c   1.000
_cell.angle_alpha   90.00
_cell.angle_beta   90.00
_cell.angle_gamma   90.00
#
_symmetry.space_group_name_H-M   'P 1'
#
loop_
_entity.id
_entity.type
_entity.pdbx_description
1 polymer ?
#
loop_
_entity_poly.entity_id
_entity_poly.type
_entity_poly.pdbx_seq_one_letter_code
_entity_poly.pdbx_strand_id
1 'polypeptide(L)'
;MKEGCVLIVLLLMGLAMTIILKTFLGLVVPAVGIPAYLAYSARYQNILAKSRLVDLDLFIMIGVIIIVVLAFETFSDPRLGLILLSLLLPLLFAFLPSKGRE
;
A
#
# COMPACT_ATOMS: atom_id res chain seq x y z
N MET A 1 -8.32 16.35 4.98
CA MET A 1 -8.87 16.48 3.60
C MET A 1 -7.80 16.75 2.53
N LYS A 2 -6.81 17.62 2.75
CA LYS A 2 -5.75 17.90 1.75
C LYS A 2 -4.88 16.68 1.41
N GLU A 3 -4.47 15.90 2.42
CA GLU A 3 -3.59 14.72 2.21
C GLU A 3 -4.26 13.62 1.39
N GLY A 4 -5.54 13.33 1.66
CA GLY A 4 -6.31 12.34 0.88
C GLY A 4 -6.42 12.69 -0.60
N CYS A 5 -6.53 13.98 -0.94
CA CYS A 5 -6.56 14.43 -2.33
C CYS A 5 -5.22 14.17 -3.03
N VAL A 6 -4.09 14.42 -2.34
CA VAL A 6 -2.74 14.17 -2.88
C VAL A 6 -2.51 12.67 -3.13
N LEU A 7 -2.97 11.81 -2.21
CA LEU A 7 -2.90 10.35 -2.37
C LEU A 7 -3.69 9.85 -3.59
N ILE A 8 -4.90 10.37 -3.79
CA ILE A 8 -5.74 10.02 -4.94
C ILE A 8 -5.08 10.47 -6.24
N VAL A 9 -4.48 11.66 -6.28
CA VAL A 9 -3.76 12.15 -7.47
C VAL A 9 -2.55 11.28 -7.80
N LEU A 10 -1.74 10.92 -6.79
CA LEU A 10 -0.60 10.01 -6.97
C LEU A 10 -1.04 8.64 -7.51
N LEU A 11 -2.13 8.09 -6.96
CA LEU A 11 -2.69 6.81 -7.40
C LEU A 11 -3.19 6.88 -8.85
N LEU A 12 -4.00 7.90 -9.18
CA LEU A 12 -4.55 8.09 -10.53
C LEU A 12 -3.43 8.33 -11.56
N MET A 13 -2.40 9.08 -11.19
CA MET A 13 -1.26 9.34 -12.06
C MET A 13 -0.46 8.05 -12.35
N GLY A 14 -0.22 7.22 -11.34
CA GLY A 14 0.44 5.94 -11.53
C GLY A 14 -0.39 4.93 -12.34
N LEU A 15 -1.72 4.92 -12.12
CA LEU A 15 -2.64 4.11 -12.89
C LEU A 15 -2.67 4.54 -14.36
N ALA A 16 -2.76 5.84 -14.62
CA ALA A 16 -2.71 6.40 -15.97
C ALA A 16 -1.40 6.07 -16.68
N MET A 17 -0.25 6.21 -16.01
CA MET A 17 1.04 5.77 -16.55
C MET A 17 1.05 4.27 -16.86
N THR A 18 0.51 3.44 -15.98
CA THR A 18 0.47 1.97 -16.19
C THR A 18 -0.35 1.60 -17.42
N ILE A 19 -1.46 2.30 -17.66
CA ILE A 19 -2.31 2.10 -18.85
C ILE A 19 -1.59 2.56 -20.12
N ILE A 20 -0.95 3.74 -20.09
CA ILE A 20 -0.26 4.31 -21.25
C ILE A 20 0.97 3.48 -21.63
N LEU A 21 1.81 3.14 -20.64
CA LEU A 21 3.04 2.38 -20.87
C LEU A 21 2.78 0.88 -21.03
N LYS A 22 1.58 0.38 -20.68
CA LYS A 22 1.26 -1.06 -20.61
C LYS A 22 2.28 -1.86 -19.77
N THR A 23 2.91 -1.21 -18.79
CA THR A 23 3.87 -1.83 -17.88
C THR A 23 3.59 -1.41 -16.44
N PHE A 24 3.97 -2.26 -15.49
CA PHE A 24 3.84 -1.98 -14.06
C PHE A 24 4.76 -0.87 -13.55
N LEU A 25 5.62 -0.29 -14.40
CA LEU A 25 6.49 0.82 -14.04
C LEU A 25 5.70 2.05 -13.58
N GLY A 26 4.48 2.24 -14.10
CA GLY A 26 3.59 3.33 -13.66
C GLY A 26 3.15 3.20 -12.20
N LEU A 27 3.06 1.97 -11.67
CA LEU A 27 2.69 1.70 -10.28
C LEU A 27 3.85 1.95 -9.29
N VAL A 28 5.10 2.06 -9.77
CA VAL A 28 6.25 2.39 -8.93
C VAL A 28 6.11 3.80 -8.35
N VAL A 29 5.54 4.73 -9.14
CA VAL A 29 5.34 6.13 -8.73
C VAL A 29 4.44 6.24 -7.48
N PRO A 30 3.22 5.68 -7.44
CA PRO A 30 2.40 5.71 -6.22
C PRO A 30 2.96 4.81 -5.12
N ALA A 31 3.57 3.67 -5.46
CA ALA A 31 4.14 2.75 -4.45
C ALA A 31 5.24 3.41 -3.60
N VAL A 32 6.05 4.28 -4.21
CA VAL A 32 7.09 5.05 -3.48
C VAL A 32 6.57 6.42 -3.03
N GLY A 33 5.80 7.08 -3.89
CA GLY A 33 5.33 8.45 -3.67
C GLY A 33 4.34 8.58 -2.50
N ILE A 34 3.44 7.60 -2.30
CA ILE A 34 2.48 7.62 -1.19
C ILE A 34 3.20 7.49 0.16
N PRO A 35 4.03 6.45 0.41
CA PRO A 35 4.79 6.36 1.66
C PRO A 35 5.72 7.56 1.87
N ALA A 36 6.40 8.04 0.83
CA ALA A 36 7.30 9.19 0.93
C ALA A 36 6.55 10.48 1.30
N TYR A 37 5.39 10.74 0.70
CA TYR A 37 4.56 11.89 1.03
C TYR A 37 4.01 11.82 2.45
N LEU A 38 3.52 10.64 2.86
CA LEU A 38 3.03 10.41 4.22
C LEU A 38 4.16 10.55 5.25
N ALA A 39 5.35 10.01 4.97
CA ALA A 39 6.52 10.16 5.83
C ALA A 39 6.96 11.63 5.93
N TYR A 40 6.93 12.37 4.82
CA TYR A 40 7.24 13.81 4.82
C TYR A 40 6.23 14.62 5.63
N SER A 41 4.93 14.37 5.45
CA SER A 41 3.87 15.05 6.22
C SER A 41 3.96 14.68 7.71
N ALA A 42 4.18 13.40 8.03
CA ALA A 42 4.32 12.89 9.39
C ALA A 42 5.57 13.42 10.11
N ARG A 43 6.61 13.85 9.37
CA ARG A 43 7.79 14.52 9.91
C ARG A 43 7.45 15.83 10.59
N TYR A 44 6.48 16.57 10.04
CA TYR A 44 6.01 17.83 10.61
C TYR A 44 5.22 17.63 11.92
N GLN A 45 4.63 16.44 12.09
CA GLN A 45 3.87 16.05 13.29
C GLN A 45 4.73 15.32 14.34
N ASN A 46 6.05 15.21 14.13
CA ASN A 46 7.00 14.49 15.00
C ASN A 46 6.61 13.02 15.31
N ILE A 47 5.83 12.39 14.44
CA ILE A 47 5.37 11.00 14.62
C ILE A 47 6.51 10.02 14.30
N LEU A 48 7.45 10.40 13.44
CA LEU A 48 8.62 9.57 13.07
C LEU A 48 9.55 9.27 14.26
N ALA A 49 9.56 10.09 15.32
CA ALA A 49 10.32 9.82 16.53
C ALA A 49 9.59 8.84 17.49
N LYS A 50 8.28 8.63 17.30
CA LYS A 50 7.43 7.78 18.16
C LYS A 50 6.94 6.50 17.48
N SER A 51 6.77 6.51 16.15
CA SER A 51 6.46 5.33 15.36
C SER A 51 7.77 4.61 15.02
N ARG A 52 7.91 3.39 15.54
CA ARG A 52 9.03 2.53 15.18
C ARG A 52 8.88 2.22 13.69
N LEU A 53 9.77 2.77 12.86
CA LEU A 53 9.85 2.44 11.44
C LEU A 53 9.95 0.92 11.18
N VAL A 54 10.37 0.18 12.22
CA VAL A 54 10.47 -1.26 12.29
C VAL A 54 9.47 -1.76 13.35
N ASP A 55 8.19 -1.57 13.08
CA ASP A 55 7.11 -2.14 13.89
C ASP A 55 6.77 -3.54 13.37
N LEU A 56 6.27 -4.40 14.27
CA LEU A 56 5.83 -5.76 13.95
C LEU A 56 4.83 -5.78 12.77
N ASP A 57 4.03 -4.73 12.65
CA ASP A 57 3.07 -4.51 11.57
C ASP A 57 3.75 -4.49 10.19
N LEU A 58 4.90 -3.81 10.05
CA LEU A 58 5.68 -3.78 8.81
C LEU A 58 6.16 -5.19 8.44
N PHE A 59 6.67 -5.94 9.41
CA PHE A 59 7.12 -7.32 9.19
C PHE A 59 5.97 -8.26 8.82
N ILE A 60 4.81 -8.11 9.46
CA ILE A 60 3.62 -8.87 9.12
C ILE A 60 3.18 -8.55 7.69
N MET A 61 3.15 -7.27 7.32
CA MET A 61 2.76 -6.85 5.98
C MET A 61 3.70 -7.40 4.91
N ILE A 62 5.01 -7.28 5.11
CA ILE A 62 6.02 -7.86 4.22
C ILE A 62 5.87 -9.38 4.14
N GLY A 63 5.67 -10.06 5.28
CA GLY A 63 5.47 -11.50 5.34
C GLY A 63 4.23 -11.96 4.57
N VAL A 64 3.10 -11.27 4.74
CA VAL A 64 1.86 -11.54 3.99
C VAL A 64 2.08 -11.36 2.48
N ILE A 65 2.77 -10.30 2.06
CA ILE A 65 3.09 -10.07 0.65
C ILE A 65 3.92 -11.22 0.10
N ILE A 66 4.99 -11.63 0.79
CA ILE A 66 5.85 -12.73 0.37
C ILE A 66 5.05 -14.03 0.25
N ILE A 67 4.23 -14.35 1.25
CA ILE A 67 3.39 -15.56 1.24
C ILE A 67 2.43 -15.54 0.05
N VAL A 68 1.77 -14.41 -0.21
CA VAL A 68 0.82 -14.28 -1.33
C VAL A 68 1.54 -14.41 -2.67
N VAL A 69 2.71 -13.79 -2.82
CA VAL A 69 3.52 -13.90 -4.04
C VAL A 69 3.92 -15.35 -4.28
N LEU A 70 4.47 -16.05 -3.29
CA LEU A 70 4.88 -17.45 -3.42
C LEU A 70 3.70 -18.40 -3.66
N ALA A 71 2.58 -18.17 -2.96
CA ALA A 71 1.37 -18.95 -3.14
C ALA A 71 0.84 -18.79 -4.57
N PHE A 72 0.75 -17.57 -5.08
CA PHE A 72 0.28 -17.37 -6.44
C PHE A 72 1.30 -17.78 -7.49
N GLU A 73 2.61 -17.60 -7.29
CA GLU A 73 3.66 -18.11 -8.18
C GLU A 73 3.53 -19.62 -8.40
N THR A 74 3.11 -20.36 -7.38
CA THR A 74 2.94 -21.82 -7.45
C THR A 74 1.68 -22.23 -8.21
N PHE A 75 0.62 -21.39 -8.23
CA PHE A 75 -0.69 -21.74 -8.80
C PHE A 75 -1.06 -20.98 -10.09
N SER A 76 -0.50 -19.79 -10.36
CA SER A 76 -0.88 -18.86 -11.44
C SER A 76 0.11 -17.68 -11.61
N ASP A 77 -0.24 -16.65 -12.38
CA ASP A 77 0.54 -15.40 -12.47
C ASP A 77 0.49 -14.65 -11.11
N PRO A 78 1.63 -14.41 -10.43
CA PRO A 78 1.69 -13.76 -9.11
C PRO A 78 1.09 -12.36 -9.08
N ARG A 79 0.96 -11.74 -10.25
CA ARG A 79 0.28 -10.46 -10.47
C ARG A 79 -1.19 -10.49 -10.08
N LEU A 80 -1.90 -11.59 -10.35
CA LEU A 80 -3.32 -11.72 -9.98
C LEU A 80 -3.50 -11.78 -8.46
N GLY A 81 -2.58 -12.45 -7.75
CA GLY A 81 -2.59 -12.51 -6.29
C GLY A 81 -2.43 -11.15 -5.63
N LEU A 82 -1.50 -10.33 -6.15
CA LEU A 82 -1.28 -8.97 -5.65
C LEU A 82 -2.47 -8.04 -5.92
N ILE A 83 -3.08 -8.13 -7.11
CA ILE A 83 -4.29 -7.35 -7.44
C ILE A 83 -5.45 -7.76 -6.51
N LEU A 84 -5.67 -9.06 -6.31
CA LEU A 84 -6.72 -9.56 -5.44
C LEU A 84 -6.51 -9.12 -3.99
N LEU A 85 -5.27 -9.23 -3.49
CA LEU A 85 -4.90 -8.78 -2.15
C LEU A 85 -5.16 -7.27 -1.97
N SER A 86 -4.81 -6.46 -2.97
CA SER A 86 -5.04 -4.99 -2.93
C SER A 86 -6.52 -4.61 -2.85
N LEU A 87 -7.42 -5.48 -3.35
CA LEU A 87 -8.87 -5.28 -3.27
C LEU A 87 -9.46 -5.87 -1.99
N LEU A 88 -8.98 -7.04 -1.57
CA LEU A 88 -9.49 -7.76 -0.41
C LEU A 88 -9.06 -7.14 0.91
N LEU A 89 -7.82 -6.63 1.04
CA LEU A 89 -7.33 -6.04 2.30
C LEU A 89 -8.21 -4.87 2.75
N PRO A 90 -8.50 -3.85 1.91
CA PRO A 90 -9.38 -2.75 2.27
C PRO A 90 -10.79 -3.22 2.65
N LEU A 91 -11.31 -4.23 1.95
CA LEU A 91 -12.63 -4.80 2.25
C LEU A 91 -12.65 -5.52 3.61
N LEU A 92 -11.59 -6.30 3.90
CA LEU A 92 -11.39 -6.98 5.18
C LEU A 92 -11.32 -5.96 6.32
N PHE A 93 -10.56 -4.88 6.16
CA PHE A 93 -10.48 -3.82 7.16
C PHE A 93 -11.79 -3.01 7.29
N ALA A 94 -12.58 -2.89 6.22
CA ALA A 94 -13.89 -2.26 6.27
C ALA A 94 -14.94 -3.14 6.99
N PHE A 95 -14.83 -4.47 6.87
CA PHE A 95 -15.74 -5.43 7.50
C PHE A 95 -15.32 -5.88 8.89
N LEU A 96 -14.03 -5.84 9.23
CA LEU A 96 -13.57 -6.07 10.59
C LEU A 96 -13.97 -4.87 11.45
N PRO A 97 -14.83 -5.05 12.47
CA PRO A 97 -15.10 -3.97 13.40
C PRO A 97 -13.78 -3.57 14.07
N SER A 98 -13.43 -2.29 13.98
CA SER A 98 -12.33 -1.67 14.72
C SER A 98 -12.64 -1.69 16.22
N LYS A 99 -12.58 -2.88 16.83
CA LYS A 99 -12.71 -3.06 18.27
C LYS A 99 -11.34 -2.78 18.89
N GLY A 100 -11.09 -1.52 19.25
CA GLY A 100 -9.93 -1.14 20.08
C GLY A 100 -9.09 0.01 19.54
N ARG A 101 -9.69 1.19 19.31
CA ARG A 101 -8.96 2.47 19.31
C ARG A 101 -9.72 3.47 20.17
N GLU A 102 -9.61 3.29 21.48
CA GLU A 102 -9.74 4.37 22.47
C GLU A 102 -8.33 4.81 22.87
#